data_AF-A0A0L7QV21-F1
#
_entry.id   AF-A0A0L7QV21-F1
#
_cell.length_a   1.000
_cell.length_b   1.000
_cell.length_c   1.000
_cell.angle_alpha   90.00
_cell.angle_beta   90.00
_cell.angle_gamma   90.00
#
_symmetry.space_group_name_H-M   'P 1'
#
loop_
_entity.id
_entity.type
_entity.pdbx_description
1 polymer ?
#
loop_
_entity_poly.entity_id
_entity_poly.type
_entity_poly.pdbx_seq_one_letter_code
_entity_poly.pdbx_strand_id
1 'polypeptide(L)' 'PTDYHFFNHLDHFCSEKTFTNQANIENTIKEFIDTRTPTFYENGIKKLVTRLQKCVDCNGSYFD' A
#
# COMPACT_ATOMS: atom_id res chain seq x y z
N PRO A 1 7.31 0.41 -3.17
CA PRO A 1 6.61 0.52 -1.85
C PRO A 1 5.19 1.03 -1.99
N THR A 2 4.97 2.04 -2.83
CA THR A 2 3.62 2.55 -3.12
C THR A 2 2.69 1.44 -3.59
N ASP A 3 3.09 0.66 -4.59
CA ASP A 3 2.29 -0.45 -5.12
C ASP A 3 2.07 -1.59 -4.09
N TYR A 4 3.12 -2.36 -3.79
CA TYR A 4 3.04 -3.55 -2.92
C TYR A 4 2.62 -3.30 -1.45
N HIS A 5 2.59 -2.05 -0.98
CA HIS A 5 2.26 -1.73 0.41
C HIS A 5 1.16 -0.67 0.51
N PHE A 6 1.36 0.54 0.00
CA PHE A 6 0.37 1.61 0.17
C PHE A 6 -0.93 1.30 -0.58
N PHE A 7 -0.86 1.05 -1.88
CA PHE A 7 -2.02 0.72 -2.71
C PHE A 7 -2.64 -0.61 -2.32
N ASN A 8 -1.84 -1.63 -2.01
CA ASN A 8 -2.40 -2.88 -1.48
C ASN A 8 -3.31 -2.68 -0.24
N HIS A 9 -2.94 -1.78 0.68
CA HIS A 9 -3.79 -1.47 1.83
C HIS A 9 -4.93 -0.49 1.48
N LEU A 10 -4.70 0.43 0.54
CA LEU A 10 -5.74 1.36 0.07
C LEU A 10 -6.85 0.61 -0.65
N ASP A 11 -6.51 -0.34 -1.53
CA ASP A 11 -7.46 -1.18 -2.25
C ASP A 11 -8.33 -1.98 -1.28
N HIS A 12 -7.71 -2.55 -0.23
CA HIS A 12 -8.46 -3.23 0.82
C HIS A 12 -9.34 -2.28 1.65
N PHE A 13 -8.88 -1.05 1.90
CA PHE A 13 -9.69 -0.05 2.59
C PHE A 13 -10.89 0.43 1.76
N CYS A 14 -10.74 0.39 0.43
CA CYS A 14 -11.77 0.81 -0.52
C CYS A 14 -12.70 -0.34 -0.94
N SER A 15 -12.35 -1.61 -0.69
CA SER A 15 -13.04 -2.77 -1.29
C SER A 15 -14.52 -2.91 -0.94
N GLU A 16 -14.96 -2.32 0.18
CA GLU A 16 -16.37 -2.36 0.62
C GLU A 16 -17.10 -1.02 0.41
N LYS A 17 -16.47 -0.04 -0.24
CA LYS A 17 -17.01 1.32 -0.40
C LYS A 17 -17.50 1.54 -1.84
N THR A 18 -18.72 2.07 -1.99
CA THR A 18 -19.24 2.57 -3.26
C THR A 18 -19.19 4.09 -3.27
N PHE A 19 -18.60 4.68 -4.31
CA PHE A 19 -18.47 6.13 -4.43
C PHE A 19 -19.42 6.67 -5.49
N THR A 20 -20.21 7.69 -5.12
CA THR A 20 -21.19 8.34 -6.02
C THR A 20 -20.71 9.69 -6.55
N ASN A 21 -19.62 10.24 -6.01
CA ASN A 21 -19.02 11.49 -6.43
C ASN A 21 -17.53 11.55 -6.05
N GLN A 22 -16.79 12.46 -6.68
CA GLN A 22 -15.36 12.64 -6.47
C GLN A 22 -15.01 13.10 -5.04
N ALA A 23 -15.82 13.97 -4.43
CA ALA A 23 -15.55 14.46 -3.08
C ALA A 23 -15.54 13.32 -2.05
N ASN A 24 -16.42 12.32 -2.20
CA ASN A 24 -16.43 11.14 -1.35
C ASN A 24 -15.17 10.28 -1.53
N ILE A 25 -14.62 10.20 -2.74
CA ILE A 25 -13.36 9.50 -3.02
C ILE A 25 -12.20 10.22 -2.32
N GLU A 26 -12.08 11.53 -2.54
CA GLU A 26 -11.02 12.35 -1.94
C GLU A 26 -11.04 12.30 -0.41
N ASN A 27 -12.22 12.43 0.20
CA ASN A 27 -12.40 12.32 1.65
C ASN A 27 -12.02 10.94 2.17
N THR A 28 -12.33 9.87 1.44
CA THR A 28 -11.99 8.49 1.83
C THR A 28 -10.48 8.25 1.75
N ILE A 29 -9.83 8.74 0.70
CA ILE A 29 -8.36 8.64 0.58
C ILE A 29 -7.69 9.47 1.68
N LYS A 30 -8.25 10.65 2.00
CA LYS A 30 -7.77 11.47 3.11
C LYS A 30 -7.92 10.76 4.46
N GLU A 31 -9.08 10.16 4.73
CA GLU A 31 -9.31 9.33 5.93
C GLU A 31 -8.32 8.17 6.00
N PHE A 32 -8.08 7.48 4.87
CA PHE A 32 -7.09 6.42 4.81
C PHE A 32 -5.71 6.92 5.24
N ILE A 33 -5.24 8.04 4.70
CA ILE A 33 -3.93 8.62 5.02
C ILE A 33 -3.87 9.07 6.49
N ASP A 34 -4.89 9.81 6.94
CA ASP A 34 -4.92 10.41 8.28
C ASP A 34 -4.99 9.35 9.39
N THR A 35 -5.47 8.13 9.08
CA THR A 35 -5.52 7.00 10.02
C THR A 35 -4.26 6.13 10.03
N ARG A 36 -3.26 6.38 9.19
CA ARG A 36 -2.00 5.61 9.20
C ARG A 36 -0.99 6.23 10.15
N THR A 37 -0.41 5.38 11.00
CA THR A 37 0.70 5.77 11.86
C THR A 37 1.99 5.96 11.04
N PRO A 38 2.97 6.73 11.53
CA PRO A 38 4.28 6.81 10.88
C PRO A 38 4.92 5.43 10.65
N THR A 39 4.71 4.50 11.59
CA THR A 39 5.20 3.12 11.51
C THR A 39 4.63 2.33 10.33
N PHE A 40 3.44 2.66 9.83
CA PHE A 40 2.89 2.06 8.61
C PHE A 40 3.83 2.33 7.41
N TYR A 41 4.16 3.60 7.18
CA TYR A 41 5.04 4.01 6.09
C TYR A 41 6.45 3.44 6.26
N GLU A 42 6.98 3.48 7.49
CA GLU A 42 8.28 2.89 7.79
C GLU A 42 8.32 1.38 7.46
N ASN A 43 7.28 0.64 7.82
CA ASN A 43 7.19 -0.80 7.55
C ASN A 43 7.18 -1.06 6.04
N GLY A 44 6.44 -0.26 5.27
CA GLY A 44 6.46 -0.32 3.82
C GLY A 44 7.85 -0.13 3.21
N ILE A 45 8.62 0.84 3.71
CA ILE A 45 9.99 1.11 3.24
C ILE A 45 10.97 0.03 3.72
N LYS A 46 10.92 -0.36 5.00
CA LYS A 46 11.80 -1.40 5.58
C LYS A 46 11.65 -2.74 4.87
N LYS A 47 10.44 -3.07 4.37
CA LYS A 47 10.17 -4.26 3.56
C LYS A 47 10.93 -4.29 2.22
N LEU A 48 11.48 -3.16 1.76
CA LEU A 48 12.27 -3.10 0.52
C LEU A 48 13.50 -4.02 0.57
N VAL A 49 14.21 -4.06 1.71
CA VAL A 49 15.44 -4.87 1.85
C VAL A 49 15.14 -6.35 1.67
N THR A 50 14.07 -6.85 2.30
CA THR A 50 13.68 -8.26 2.18
C THR A 50 13.16 -8.59 0.78
N ARG A 51 12.44 -7.67 0.13
CA ARG A 51 12.02 -7.86 -1.28
C ARG A 51 13.19 -7.88 -2.25
N LEU A 52 14.19 -7.01 -2.06
CA LEU A 52 15.39 -7.03 -2.90
C LEU A 52 16.15 -8.34 -2.74
N GLN A 53 16.24 -8.87 -1.53
CA GLN A 53 16.84 -10.19 -1.31
C GLN A 53 16.07 -11.29 -2.06
N LYS A 54 14.73 -11.31 -1.96
CA LYS A 54 13.91 -12.26 -2.73
C LYS A 54 14.12 -12.12 -4.25
N CYS A 55 14.31 -10.91 -4.75
CA CYS A 55 14.62 -10.68 -6.17
C CYS A 55 15.92 -11.40 -6.57
N VAL A 56 16.96 -11.29 -5.75
CA VAL A 56 18.23 -11.97 -5.96
C VAL A 56 18.05 -13.49 -5.88
N ASP A 57 17.38 -13.98 -4.84
CA ASP A 57 17.15 -15.41 -4.61
C ASP A 57 16.32 -16.05 -5.74
N CYS A 58 15.43 -15.28 -6.37
CA CYS A 58 14.60 -15.69 -7.50
C CYS A 58 15.24 -15.40 -8.87
N ASN A 59 16.52 -15.03 -8.93
CA ASN A 59 17.24 -14.68 -10.17
C ASN A 59 16.50 -13.62 -11.01
N GLY A 60 15.89 -12.64 -10.35
CA GLY A 60 15.13 -11.56 -10.99
C GLY A 60 13.72 -11.94 -11.44
N SER A 61 13.25 -13.16 -11.18
CA SER A 61 11.85 -13.55 -11.41
C SER A 61 10.91 -12.85 -10.43
N TYR A 62 9.61 -12.80 -10.75
CA TYR A 62 8.59 -12.32 -9.83
C TYR A 62 8.53 -13.18 -8.56
N PHE A 63 8.17 -12.53 -7.44
CA PHE A 63 8.04 -13.13 -6.12
C PHE A 63 7.00 -12.38 -5.28
N ASP A 64 6.52 -13.05 -4.23
CA ASP A 64 5.49 -12.55 -3.32
C ASP A 64 6.06 -11.74 -2.13
#